data_AF-A0A7X7GYA7-F1
#
_entry.id   AF-A0A7X7GYA7-F1
#
_cell.length_a   1.000
_cell.length_b   1.000
_cell.length_c   1.000
_cell.angle_alpha   90.00
_cell.angle_beta   90.00
_cell.angle_gamma   90.00
#
_symmetry.space_group_name_H-M   'P 1'
#
loop_
_entity.id
_entity.type
_entity.pdbx_description
1 polymer ?
#
loop_
_entity_poly.entity_id
_entity_poly.type
_entity_poly.pdbx_seq_one_letter_code
_entity_poly.pdbx_strand_id
1 'polypeptide(L)'
;MSADEKLGQQFCDMLAQAISTRDSQDDRLVVALRPVVEKALRASIQTDPKFAVDLLFPLIGPAIRRAAAEALRSMVASFGQALAMTFSWRYIKWRIEAIRTGQSFAEVVFLHTLVYRVEQLFLLHRPNGLVLRHLSAAGVVTQDADMVAGMLTAIQDFVHDSFGNDGDMLESFRVGELGVWIEQGPHAVVAAVVRGVPPVDFSTLLRTQVELIERDWGLELARFDGDTAPFARIDVYLAPCMIAA
;
A
#
# COMPACT_ATOMS: atom_id res chain seq x y z
N MET A 1 -21.41 -54.84 24.82
CA MET A 1 -22.16 -53.59 24.65
C MET A 1 -23.60 -53.82 25.07
N SER A 2 -24.08 -53.06 26.05
CA SER A 2 -25.50 -53.08 26.46
C SER A 2 -26.39 -52.55 25.32
N ALA A 3 -27.70 -52.83 25.38
CA ALA A 3 -28.64 -52.31 24.37
C ALA A 3 -28.63 -50.77 24.31
N ASP A 4 -28.44 -50.11 25.46
CA ASP A 4 -28.37 -48.66 25.58
C ASP A 4 -27.10 -48.07 24.94
N GLU A 5 -25.95 -48.76 25.04
CA GLU A 5 -24.71 -48.34 24.38
C GLU A 5 -24.83 -48.39 22.85
N LYS A 6 -25.54 -49.38 22.30
CA LYS A 6 -25.80 -49.48 20.86
C LYS A 6 -26.74 -48.38 20.37
N LEU A 7 -27.77 -48.06 21.15
CA LEU A 7 -28.72 -47.00 20.83
C LEU A 7 -28.03 -45.62 20.83
N GLY A 8 -27.17 -45.37 21.83
CA GLY A 8 -26.39 -44.14 21.93
C GLY A 8 -25.44 -43.96 20.74
N GLN A 9 -24.75 -45.02 20.33
CA GLN A 9 -23.85 -44.97 19.17
C GLN A 9 -24.61 -44.70 17.86
N GLN A 10 -25.74 -45.38 17.64
CA GLN A 10 -26.59 -45.14 16.47
C GLN A 10 -27.11 -43.71 16.40
N PHE A 11 -27.43 -43.10 17.54
CA PHE A 11 -27.86 -41.71 17.60
C PHE A 11 -26.74 -40.73 17.23
N CYS A 12 -25.52 -40.95 17.74
CA CYS A 12 -24.35 -40.14 17.38
C CYS A 12 -24.02 -40.24 15.88
N ASP A 13 -24.06 -41.44 15.32
CA ASP A 13 -23.78 -41.68 13.90
C ASP A 13 -24.85 -41.01 13.01
N MET A 14 -26.13 -41.10 13.41
CA MET A 14 -27.25 -40.44 12.72
C MET A 14 -27.13 -38.91 12.77
N LEU A 15 -26.74 -38.34 13.91
CA LEU A 15 -26.49 -36.90 14.04
C LEU A 15 -25.30 -36.44 13.19
N ALA A 16 -24.19 -37.16 13.24
CA ALA A 16 -23.01 -36.84 12.43
C ALA A 16 -23.32 -36.88 10.93
N GLN A 17 -24.09 -37.88 10.50
CA GLN A 17 -24.53 -38.02 9.11
C GLN A 17 -25.53 -36.92 8.71
N ALA A 18 -26.45 -36.52 9.60
CA ALA A 18 -27.37 -35.42 9.35
C ALA A 18 -26.66 -34.06 9.22
N ILE A 19 -25.54 -33.86 9.93
CA ILE A 19 -24.72 -32.65 9.84
C ILE A 19 -23.87 -32.66 8.56
N SER A 20 -23.26 -33.80 8.19
CA SER A 20 -22.37 -33.90 7.03
C SER A 20 -23.09 -33.91 5.68
N THR A 21 -24.35 -34.38 5.63
CA THR A 21 -25.14 -34.46 4.39
C THR A 21 -25.87 -33.14 4.07
N ARG A 22 -25.76 -32.11 4.93
CA ARG A 22 -26.42 -30.82 4.73
C ARG A 22 -25.56 -29.91 3.87
N ASP A 23 -26.15 -29.40 2.77
CA ASP A 23 -25.54 -28.39 1.92
C ASP A 23 -25.58 -26.99 2.58
N SER A 24 -24.64 -26.15 2.20
CA SER A 24 -24.35 -24.78 2.66
C SER A 24 -25.50 -23.76 2.58
N GLN A 25 -26.70 -24.15 2.11
CA GLN A 25 -27.84 -23.25 1.90
C GLN A 25 -28.85 -23.23 3.07
N ASP A 26 -28.78 -24.14 4.04
CA ASP A 26 -29.73 -24.21 5.17
C ASP A 26 -29.10 -23.82 6.52
N ASP A 27 -28.99 -22.51 6.75
CA ASP A 27 -28.39 -21.90 7.95
C ASP A 27 -29.16 -22.12 9.26
N ARG A 28 -30.34 -22.76 9.23
CA ARG A 28 -31.20 -22.92 10.43
C ARG A 28 -30.49 -23.59 11.60
N LEU A 29 -29.63 -24.57 11.31
CA LEU A 29 -28.83 -25.25 12.34
C LEU A 29 -27.72 -24.34 12.88
N VAL A 30 -27.03 -23.61 12.00
CA VAL A 30 -26.00 -22.65 12.38
C VAL A 30 -26.60 -21.56 13.27
N VAL A 31 -27.76 -21.02 12.91
CA VAL A 31 -28.50 -20.00 13.69
C VAL A 31 -28.92 -20.54 15.06
N ALA A 32 -29.41 -21.78 15.13
CA ALA A 32 -29.83 -22.41 16.39
C ALA A 32 -28.65 -22.71 17.33
N LEU A 33 -27.50 -23.12 16.79
CA LEU A 33 -26.31 -23.48 17.56
C LEU A 33 -25.43 -22.28 17.91
N ARG A 34 -25.46 -21.21 17.11
CA ARG A 34 -24.65 -19.99 17.31
C ARG A 34 -24.64 -19.48 18.75
N PRO A 35 -25.77 -19.27 19.46
CA PRO A 35 -25.73 -18.77 20.83
C PRO A 35 -25.05 -19.73 21.81
N VAL A 36 -25.14 -21.04 21.58
CA VAL A 36 -24.48 -22.06 22.41
C VAL A 36 -22.99 -22.07 22.14
N VAL A 37 -22.58 -22.04 20.87
CA VAL A 37 -21.18 -22.00 20.45
C VAL A 37 -20.51 -20.71 20.91
N GLU A 38 -21.14 -19.54 20.74
CA GLU A 38 -20.61 -18.26 21.20
C GLU A 38 -20.43 -18.24 22.73
N LYS A 39 -21.40 -18.78 23.47
CA LYS A 39 -21.32 -18.86 24.94
C LYS A 39 -20.23 -19.82 25.39
N ALA A 40 -20.10 -20.99 24.73
CA ALA A 40 -19.06 -21.96 25.01
C ALA A 40 -17.66 -21.40 24.67
N LEU A 41 -17.51 -20.73 23.54
CA LEU A 41 -16.26 -20.09 23.12
C LEU A 41 -15.87 -18.97 24.09
N ARG A 42 -16.82 -18.12 24.49
CA ARG A 42 -16.57 -17.07 25.49
C ARG A 42 -16.14 -17.66 26.83
N ALA A 43 -16.80 -18.71 27.30
CA ALA A 43 -16.43 -19.39 28.53
C ALA A 43 -15.04 -20.04 28.41
N SER A 44 -14.72 -20.64 27.26
CA SER A 44 -13.41 -21.25 27.00
C SER A 44 -12.29 -20.20 27.02
N ILE A 45 -12.49 -19.04 26.38
CA ILE A 45 -11.50 -17.94 26.38
C ILE A 45 -11.32 -17.36 27.79
N GLN A 46 -12.39 -17.23 28.57
CA GLN A 46 -12.32 -16.73 29.95
C GLN A 46 -11.62 -17.72 30.89
N THR A 47 -11.76 -19.01 30.63
CA THR A 47 -11.19 -20.07 31.47
C THR A 47 -9.74 -20.38 31.10
N ASP A 48 -9.43 -20.35 29.80
CA ASP A 48 -8.09 -20.59 29.28
C ASP A 48 -7.71 -19.50 28.25
N PRO A 49 -7.08 -18.40 28.71
CA PRO A 49 -6.54 -17.39 27.81
C PRO A 49 -5.47 -17.92 26.85
N LYS A 50 -4.80 -19.04 27.20
CA LYS A 50 -3.74 -19.62 26.37
C LYS A 50 -4.29 -20.21 25.08
N PHE A 51 -5.48 -20.81 25.11
CA PHE A 51 -6.22 -21.22 23.92
C PHE A 51 -6.39 -20.08 22.91
N ALA A 52 -6.76 -18.88 23.36
CA ALA A 52 -6.91 -17.72 22.49
C ALA A 52 -5.55 -17.25 21.93
N VAL A 53 -4.50 -17.29 22.75
CA VAL A 53 -3.14 -16.94 22.31
C VAL A 53 -2.65 -17.94 21.26
N ASP A 54 -2.80 -19.25 21.48
CA ASP A 54 -2.32 -20.28 20.55
C ASP A 54 -3.05 -20.25 19.20
N LEU A 55 -4.34 -19.88 19.19
CA LEU A 55 -5.11 -19.65 17.96
C LEU A 55 -4.65 -18.40 17.19
N LEU A 56 -4.36 -17.31 17.90
CA LEU A 56 -4.08 -16.01 17.27
C LEU A 56 -2.60 -15.81 16.98
N PHE A 57 -1.69 -16.45 17.71
CA PHE A 57 -0.24 -16.26 17.60
C PHE A 57 0.31 -16.52 16.18
N PRO A 58 -0.15 -17.53 15.41
CA PRO A 58 0.28 -17.73 14.03
C PRO A 58 -0.05 -16.56 13.09
N LEU A 59 -1.08 -15.78 13.41
CA LEU A 59 -1.51 -14.60 12.65
C LEU A 59 -0.85 -13.31 13.19
N ILE A 60 -0.94 -13.11 14.50
CA ILE A 60 -0.48 -11.89 15.18
C ILE A 60 1.04 -11.85 15.28
N GLY A 61 1.70 -12.99 15.54
CA GLY A 61 3.15 -13.07 15.73
C GLY A 61 3.94 -12.56 14.51
N PRO A 62 3.67 -13.05 13.28
CA PRO A 62 4.27 -12.51 12.07
C PRO A 62 3.94 -11.03 11.84
N ALA A 63 2.70 -10.59 12.11
CA ALA A 63 2.28 -9.21 11.92
C ALA A 63 3.04 -8.25 12.85
N ILE A 64 3.17 -8.59 14.14
CA ILE A 64 3.96 -7.82 15.11
C ILE A 64 5.43 -7.76 14.70
N ARG A 65 6.02 -8.90 14.30
CA ARG A 65 7.42 -8.95 13.86
C ARG A 65 7.66 -8.09 12.62
N ARG A 66 6.72 -8.09 11.66
CA ARG A 66 6.77 -7.21 10.48
C ARG A 66 6.68 -5.74 10.87
N ALA A 67 5.71 -5.36 11.70
CA ALA A 67 5.54 -3.98 12.15
C ALA A 67 6.78 -3.46 12.91
N ALA A 68 7.36 -4.29 13.79
CA ALA A 68 8.59 -3.95 14.51
C ALA A 68 9.80 -3.82 13.56
N ALA A 69 9.95 -4.74 12.61
CA ALA A 69 11.03 -4.67 11.62
C ALA A 69 10.91 -3.41 10.75
N GLU A 70 9.70 -3.04 10.37
CA GLU A 70 9.44 -1.86 9.53
C GLU A 70 9.71 -0.56 10.29
N ALA A 71 9.28 -0.47 11.55
CA ALA A 71 9.60 0.65 12.41
C ALA A 71 11.13 0.82 12.60
N LEU A 72 11.85 -0.28 12.78
CA LEU A 72 13.32 -0.26 12.89
C LEU A 72 14.00 0.17 11.58
N ARG A 73 13.54 -0.33 10.43
CA ARG A 73 14.06 0.10 9.12
C ARG A 73 13.84 1.59 8.88
N SER A 74 12.63 2.07 9.15
CA SER A 74 12.28 3.48 9.02
C SER A 74 13.12 4.37 9.95
N MET A 75 13.36 3.93 11.19
CA MET A 75 14.24 4.62 12.14
C MET A 75 15.71 4.67 11.66
N VAL A 76 16.25 3.58 11.11
CA VAL A 76 17.61 3.57 10.56
C VAL A 76 17.72 4.48 9.34
N ALA A 77 16.71 4.46 8.47
CA ALA A 77 16.65 5.34 7.30
C ALA A 77 16.62 6.83 7.70
N SER A 78 15.78 7.19 8.68
CA SER A 78 15.70 8.57 9.18
C SER A 78 16.98 9.01 9.90
N PHE A 79 17.66 8.12 10.62
CA PHE A 79 18.96 8.43 11.25
C PHE A 79 20.07 8.63 10.22
N GLY A 80 20.10 7.81 9.17
CA GLY A 80 21.02 7.99 8.03
C GLY A 80 20.83 9.35 7.34
N GLN A 81 19.57 9.78 7.18
CA GLN A 81 19.25 11.10 6.62
C GLN A 81 19.61 12.26 7.57
N ALA A 82 19.29 12.16 8.86
CA ALA A 82 19.61 13.19 9.85
C ALA A 82 21.12 13.39 10.02
N LEU A 83 21.90 12.31 10.02
CA LEU A 83 23.37 12.38 10.04
C LEU A 83 23.94 12.99 8.76
N ALA A 84 23.37 12.66 7.60
CA ALA A 84 23.76 13.28 6.33
C ALA A 84 23.52 14.81 6.32
N MET A 85 22.55 15.30 7.09
CA MET A 85 22.25 16.74 7.20
C MET A 85 23.12 17.47 8.23
N THR A 86 23.63 16.79 9.27
CA THR A 86 24.20 17.48 10.45
C THR A 86 25.73 17.59 10.45
N PHE A 87 26.47 16.76 9.69
CA PHE A 87 27.95 16.83 9.59
C PHE A 87 28.45 16.71 8.14
N SER A 88 27.81 17.43 7.23
CA SER A 88 28.11 17.32 5.80
C SER A 88 29.43 18.05 5.47
N TRP A 89 30.53 17.30 5.47
CA TRP A 89 31.79 17.64 4.79
C TRP A 89 31.55 18.18 3.36
N ARG A 90 30.43 17.76 2.76
CA ARG A 90 29.91 18.21 1.48
C ARG A 90 29.50 19.70 1.47
N TYR A 91 28.92 20.26 2.53
CA TYR A 91 28.66 21.72 2.63
C TYR A 91 29.96 22.54 2.69
N ILE A 92 31.00 22.05 3.37
CA ILE A 92 32.31 22.70 3.39
C ILE A 92 32.93 22.70 1.98
N LYS A 93 32.85 21.55 1.28
CA LYS A 93 33.29 21.42 -0.11
C LYS A 93 32.56 22.39 -1.06
N TRP A 94 31.24 22.52 -0.93
CA TRP A 94 30.44 23.45 -1.74
C TRP A 94 30.73 24.92 -1.44
N ARG A 95 31.08 25.27 -0.20
CA ARG A 95 31.56 26.63 0.11
C ARG A 95 32.89 26.92 -0.56
N ILE A 96 33.82 25.96 -0.53
CA ILE A 96 35.11 26.09 -1.23
C ILE A 96 34.89 26.20 -2.75
N GLU A 97 33.96 25.41 -3.28
CA GLU A 97 33.59 25.43 -4.69
C GLU A 97 32.95 26.76 -5.11
N ALA A 98 32.00 27.29 -4.35
CA ALA A 98 31.40 28.61 -4.58
C ALA A 98 32.46 29.72 -4.60
N ILE A 99 33.44 29.63 -3.69
CA ILE A 99 34.59 30.56 -3.67
C ILE A 99 35.47 30.39 -4.91
N ARG A 100 35.67 29.15 -5.40
CA ARG A 100 36.54 28.85 -6.54
C ARG A 100 35.90 29.18 -7.89
N THR A 101 34.58 28.98 -8.03
CA THR A 101 33.84 29.17 -9.28
C THR A 101 33.23 30.57 -9.40
N GLY A 102 33.19 31.35 -8.32
CA GLY A 102 32.59 32.68 -8.30
C GLY A 102 31.06 32.66 -8.35
N GLN A 103 30.44 31.48 -8.29
CA GLN A 103 29.00 31.31 -8.18
C GLN A 103 28.56 31.59 -6.73
N SER A 104 27.33 32.05 -6.54
CA SER A 104 26.79 32.20 -5.20
C SER A 104 26.72 30.85 -4.50
N PHE A 105 26.86 30.84 -3.16
CA PHE A 105 26.68 29.61 -2.40
C PHE A 105 25.31 28.97 -2.66
N ALA A 106 24.26 29.78 -2.89
CA ALA A 106 22.94 29.31 -3.28
C ALA A 106 22.93 28.60 -4.65
N GLU A 107 23.67 29.10 -5.65
CA GLU A 107 23.80 28.44 -6.96
C GLU A 107 24.57 27.12 -6.87
N VAL A 108 25.68 27.08 -6.12
CA VAL A 108 26.45 25.84 -5.93
C VAL A 108 25.68 24.82 -5.13
N VAL A 109 24.95 25.26 -4.10
CA VAL A 109 24.02 24.42 -3.36
C VAL A 109 22.95 23.93 -4.31
N PHE A 110 22.26 24.78 -5.08
CA PHE A 110 21.24 24.40 -6.05
C PHE A 110 21.72 23.37 -7.08
N LEU A 111 22.94 23.55 -7.62
CA LEU A 111 23.56 22.60 -8.55
C LEU A 111 23.83 21.21 -7.93
N HIS A 112 24.00 21.14 -6.60
CA HIS A 112 24.32 19.90 -5.89
C HIS A 112 23.23 19.41 -4.91
N THR A 113 22.12 20.13 -4.80
CA THR A 113 20.97 19.85 -3.92
C THR A 113 19.66 19.82 -4.69
N LEU A 114 19.67 19.45 -5.98
CA LEU A 114 18.50 18.80 -6.56
C LEU A 114 18.23 17.52 -5.74
N VAL A 115 17.46 17.66 -4.65
CA VAL A 115 17.24 16.58 -3.68
C VAL A 115 16.35 15.55 -4.36
N TYR A 116 15.32 16.03 -5.06
CA TYR A 116 14.52 15.27 -5.99
C TYR A 116 13.56 16.19 -6.74
N ARG A 117 13.09 15.75 -7.90
CA ARG A 117 12.02 16.41 -8.64
C ARG A 117 11.01 15.39 -9.10
N VAL A 118 9.74 15.62 -8.78
CA VAL A 118 8.65 14.86 -9.41
C VAL A 118 8.47 15.37 -10.84
N GLU A 119 8.83 14.54 -11.80
CA GLU A 119 8.78 14.85 -13.23
C GLU A 119 7.36 14.73 -13.77
N GLN A 120 6.67 13.67 -13.35
CA GLN A 120 5.32 13.33 -13.79
C GLN A 120 4.57 12.64 -12.66
N LEU A 121 3.27 12.87 -12.61
CA LEU A 121 2.36 12.24 -11.67
C LEU A 121 1.14 11.72 -12.43
N PHE A 122 0.82 10.45 -12.24
CA PHE A 122 -0.30 9.79 -12.88
C PHE A 122 -1.30 9.36 -11.83
N LEU A 123 -2.57 9.63 -12.10
CA LEU A 123 -3.70 9.02 -11.43
C LEU A 123 -4.33 8.03 -12.42
N LEU A 124 -4.34 6.76 -12.05
CA LEU A 124 -4.82 5.65 -12.87
C LEU A 124 -6.06 5.05 -12.19
N HIS A 125 -7.01 4.58 -12.98
CA HIS A 125 -8.10 3.77 -12.47
C HIS A 125 -7.62 2.34 -12.28
N ARG A 126 -7.62 1.85 -11.04
CA ARG A 126 -7.04 0.57 -10.66
C ARG A 126 -7.66 -0.63 -11.41
N PRO A 127 -9.00 -0.75 -11.56
CA PRO A 127 -9.60 -1.89 -12.24
C PRO A 127 -9.26 -2.06 -13.73
N ASN A 128 -8.96 -0.99 -14.46
CA ASN A 128 -8.74 -1.07 -15.92
C ASN A 128 -7.46 -0.41 -16.43
N GLY A 129 -6.66 0.19 -15.55
CA GLY A 129 -5.38 0.81 -15.87
C GLY A 129 -5.46 2.14 -16.64
N LEU A 130 -6.66 2.69 -16.89
CA LEU A 130 -6.80 3.92 -17.66
C LEU A 130 -6.31 5.15 -16.88
N VAL A 131 -5.70 6.11 -17.61
CA VAL A 131 -5.27 7.38 -17.04
C VAL A 131 -6.49 8.25 -16.77
N LEU A 132 -6.75 8.54 -15.49
CA LEU A 132 -7.75 9.50 -15.06
C LEU A 132 -7.22 10.92 -15.11
N ARG A 133 -5.96 11.09 -14.67
CA ARG A 133 -5.30 12.40 -14.68
C ARG A 133 -3.78 12.27 -14.78
N HIS A 134 -3.16 13.25 -15.44
CA HIS A 134 -1.71 13.36 -15.57
C HIS A 134 -1.27 14.80 -15.31
N LEU A 135 -0.28 14.95 -14.44
CA LEU A 135 0.43 16.20 -14.21
C LEU A 135 1.90 16.03 -14.59
N SER A 136 2.52 17.07 -15.14
CA SER A 136 3.93 17.08 -15.47
C SER A 136 4.58 18.38 -15.04
N ALA A 137 5.84 18.29 -14.60
CA ALA A 137 6.63 19.46 -14.24
C ALA A 137 6.98 20.28 -15.48
N ALA A 138 7.15 21.59 -15.30
CA ALA A 138 7.51 22.50 -16.38
C ALA A 138 8.86 22.10 -17.02
N GLY A 139 8.90 22.04 -18.36
CA GLY A 139 10.11 21.72 -19.13
C GLY A 139 10.44 20.23 -19.22
N VAL A 140 9.57 19.34 -18.75
CA VAL A 140 9.68 17.90 -18.97
C VAL A 140 9.05 17.55 -20.31
N VAL A 141 9.78 16.79 -21.13
CA VAL A 141 9.18 16.18 -22.33
C VAL A 141 8.22 15.11 -21.85
N THR A 142 6.92 15.38 -21.97
CA THR A 142 5.88 14.41 -21.72
C THR A 142 5.94 13.35 -22.81
N GLN A 143 6.34 12.14 -22.42
CA GLN A 143 5.96 10.95 -23.18
C GLN A 143 4.44 10.80 -23.08
N ASP A 144 3.83 10.16 -24.08
CA ASP A 144 2.39 9.94 -24.11
C ASP A 144 1.92 9.26 -22.83
N ALA A 145 1.02 9.92 -22.11
CA ALA A 145 0.58 9.48 -20.79
C ALA A 145 -0.04 8.08 -20.84
N ASP A 146 -0.74 7.78 -21.94
CA ASP A 146 -1.39 6.49 -22.17
C ASP A 146 -0.37 5.36 -22.37
N MET A 147 0.77 5.65 -23.02
CA MET A 147 1.85 4.67 -23.17
C MET A 147 2.52 4.34 -21.83
N VAL A 148 2.80 5.37 -21.01
CA VAL A 148 3.42 5.18 -19.70
C VAL A 148 2.48 4.40 -18.78
N ALA A 149 1.19 4.73 -18.80
CA ALA A 149 0.16 4.03 -18.06
C ALA A 149 0.05 2.56 -18.47
N GLY A 150 0.00 2.26 -19.77
CA GLY A 150 -0.05 0.90 -20.26
C GLY A 150 1.14 0.05 -19.80
N MET A 151 2.35 0.64 -19.77
CA MET A 151 3.54 -0.03 -19.22
C MET A 151 3.44 -0.25 -17.70
N LEU A 152 2.95 0.74 -16.95
CA LEU A 152 2.77 0.63 -15.49
C LEU A 152 1.77 -0.47 -15.13
N THR A 153 0.64 -0.53 -15.83
CA THR A 153 -0.35 -1.59 -15.66
C THR A 153 0.25 -2.95 -15.97
N ALA A 154 0.94 -3.10 -17.11
CA ALA A 154 1.57 -4.37 -17.49
C ALA A 154 2.62 -4.85 -16.47
N ILE A 155 3.40 -3.94 -15.88
CA ILE A 155 4.36 -4.28 -14.82
C ILE A 155 3.62 -4.72 -13.55
N GLN A 156 2.55 -4.04 -13.16
CA GLN A 156 1.75 -4.42 -11.98
C GLN A 156 1.10 -5.78 -12.17
N ASP A 157 0.51 -6.04 -13.34
CA ASP A 157 -0.09 -7.33 -13.69
C ASP A 157 0.95 -8.45 -13.64
N PHE A 158 2.15 -8.22 -14.20
CA PHE A 158 3.23 -9.20 -14.15
C PHE A 158 3.68 -9.52 -12.72
N VAL A 159 3.81 -8.50 -11.86
CA VAL A 159 4.20 -8.69 -10.45
C VAL A 159 3.11 -9.47 -9.71
N HIS A 160 1.85 -9.11 -9.90
CA HIS A 160 0.72 -9.81 -9.32
C HIS A 160 0.66 -11.28 -9.76
N ASP A 161 0.81 -11.55 -11.05
CA ASP A 161 0.75 -12.92 -11.60
C ASP A 161 1.95 -13.78 -11.18
N SER A 162 3.12 -13.16 -10.99
CA SER A 162 4.36 -13.87 -10.66
C SER A 162 4.51 -14.16 -9.16
N PHE A 163 3.99 -13.28 -8.30
CA PHE A 163 4.20 -13.33 -6.85
C PHE A 163 2.91 -13.46 -6.04
N GLY A 164 1.77 -13.65 -6.73
CA GLY A 164 0.39 -13.65 -6.24
C GLY A 164 0.13 -14.19 -4.84
N ASN A 165 0.25 -13.29 -3.87
CA ASN A 165 -0.47 -13.27 -2.61
C ASN A 165 -1.01 -11.83 -2.47
N ASP A 166 -2.18 -11.64 -1.87
CA ASP A 166 -2.96 -10.38 -1.79
C ASP A 166 -2.25 -9.16 -1.14
N GLY A 167 -0.94 -9.22 -0.87
CA GLY A 167 -0.15 -8.16 -0.25
C GLY A 167 1.16 -7.78 -0.96
N ASP A 168 1.60 -8.50 -2.00
CA ASP A 168 2.86 -8.18 -2.71
C ASP A 168 2.58 -7.35 -3.97
N MET A 169 2.26 -6.07 -3.77
CA MET A 169 2.12 -5.10 -4.85
C MET A 169 3.42 -4.32 -5.06
N LEU A 170 3.65 -3.88 -6.30
CA LEU A 170 4.82 -3.08 -6.62
C LEU A 170 4.70 -1.67 -6.00
N GLU A 171 5.48 -1.40 -4.97
CA GLU A 171 5.52 -0.07 -4.30
C GLU A 171 6.45 0.92 -5.01
N SER A 172 7.57 0.45 -5.57
CA SER A 172 8.48 1.29 -6.34
C SER A 172 9.39 0.48 -7.26
N PHE A 173 9.86 1.12 -8.34
CA PHE A 173 10.90 0.58 -9.20
C PHE A 173 11.78 1.70 -9.77
N ARG A 174 12.91 1.35 -10.38
CA ARG A 174 13.87 2.33 -10.93
C ARG A 174 14.28 1.95 -12.35
N VAL A 175 14.29 2.94 -13.24
CA VAL A 175 14.75 2.83 -14.63
C VAL A 175 15.78 3.94 -14.87
N GLY A 176 17.06 3.56 -14.89
CA GLY A 176 18.17 4.52 -14.97
C GLY A 176 18.13 5.51 -13.80
N GLU A 177 18.04 6.80 -14.13
CA GLU A 177 18.03 7.91 -13.15
C GLU A 177 16.62 8.29 -12.67
N LEU A 178 15.58 7.61 -13.17
CA LEU A 178 14.20 7.83 -12.78
C LEU A 178 13.74 6.70 -11.86
N GLY A 179 13.23 7.05 -10.69
CA GLY A 179 12.45 6.14 -9.88
C GLY A 179 10.95 6.39 -10.09
N VAL A 180 10.16 5.34 -9.92
CA VAL A 180 8.70 5.41 -9.92
C VAL A 180 8.22 4.91 -8.57
N TRP A 181 7.42 5.73 -7.89
CA TRP A 181 6.76 5.42 -6.63
C TRP A 181 5.28 5.22 -6.90
N ILE A 182 4.72 4.15 -6.36
CA ILE A 182 3.34 3.74 -6.62
C ILE A 182 2.64 3.55 -5.28
N GLU A 183 1.53 4.26 -5.09
CA GLU A 183 0.61 4.04 -3.97
C GLU A 183 -0.78 3.72 -4.52
N GLN A 184 -1.47 2.78 -3.88
CA GLN A 184 -2.72 2.23 -4.39
C GLN A 184 -3.85 2.37 -3.36
N GLY A 185 -5.02 2.78 -3.85
CA GLY A 185 -6.29 2.75 -3.14
C GLY A 185 -7.18 1.62 -3.66
N PRO A 186 -8.42 1.52 -3.17
CA PRO A 186 -9.40 0.55 -3.67
C PRO A 186 -9.71 0.68 -5.18
N HIS A 187 -9.79 1.89 -5.72
CA HIS A 187 -10.20 2.18 -7.10
C HIS A 187 -9.19 3.00 -7.89
N ALA A 188 -8.22 3.63 -7.24
CA ALA A 188 -7.23 4.48 -7.86
C ALA A 188 -5.79 4.04 -7.55
N VAL A 189 -4.88 4.32 -8.48
CA VAL A 189 -3.43 4.19 -8.29
C VAL A 189 -2.79 5.53 -8.60
N VAL A 190 -1.90 6.00 -7.72
CA VAL A 190 -1.06 7.17 -7.98
C VAL A 190 0.37 6.70 -8.24
N ALA A 191 0.92 7.06 -9.40
CA ALA A 191 2.28 6.78 -9.78
C ALA A 191 3.07 8.08 -9.98
N ALA A 192 4.14 8.27 -9.21
CA ALA A 192 5.02 9.43 -9.26
C ALA A 192 6.36 9.05 -9.91
N VAL A 193 6.68 9.67 -11.03
CA VAL A 193 8.00 9.57 -11.68
C VAL A 193 8.89 10.64 -11.08
N VAL A 194 9.94 10.23 -10.39
CA VAL A 194 10.83 11.14 -9.66
C VAL A 194 12.26 10.97 -10.12
N ARG A 195 12.92 12.10 -10.35
CA ARG A 195 14.38 12.18 -10.53
C ARG A 195 15.02 12.49 -9.18
N GLY A 196 16.08 11.76 -8.83
CA GLY A 196 16.75 11.94 -7.53
C GLY A 196 16.17 11.06 -6.43
N VAL A 197 16.40 11.44 -5.16
CA VAL A 197 16.03 10.63 -3.99
C VAL A 197 15.04 11.42 -3.13
N PRO A 198 13.73 11.11 -3.19
CA PRO A 198 12.74 11.80 -2.36
C PRO A 198 12.96 11.50 -0.86
N PRO A 199 12.46 12.37 0.04
CA PRO A 199 12.50 12.16 1.48
C PRO A 199 11.71 10.89 1.87
N VAL A 200 12.00 10.32 3.05
CA VAL A 200 11.34 9.08 3.52
C VAL A 200 9.81 9.24 3.58
N ASP A 201 9.33 10.44 3.88
CA ASP A 201 7.91 10.72 4.03
C ASP A 201 7.16 10.90 2.68
N PHE A 202 7.85 10.79 1.54
CA PHE A 202 7.23 10.96 0.23
C PHE A 202 6.18 9.89 -0.08
N SER A 203 6.44 8.62 0.24
CA SER A 203 5.42 7.57 0.11
C SER A 203 4.22 7.84 1.01
N THR A 204 4.45 8.32 2.24
CA THR A 204 3.38 8.73 3.16
C THR A 204 2.55 9.88 2.60
N LEU A 205 3.18 10.86 1.94
CA LEU A 205 2.49 11.94 1.25
C LEU A 205 1.60 11.40 0.12
N LEU A 206 2.15 10.56 -0.77
CA LEU A 206 1.39 9.97 -1.88
C LEU A 206 0.19 9.16 -1.36
N ARG A 207 0.40 8.33 -0.34
CA ARG A 207 -0.65 7.54 0.31
C ARG A 207 -1.76 8.41 0.89
N THR A 208 -1.38 9.48 1.60
CA THR A 208 -2.34 10.45 2.15
C THR A 208 -3.19 11.06 1.04
N GLN A 209 -2.59 11.42 -0.11
CA GLN A 209 -3.35 11.97 -1.23
C GLN A 209 -4.27 10.93 -1.88
N VAL A 210 -3.82 9.69 -2.05
CA VAL A 210 -4.66 8.58 -2.53
C VAL A 210 -5.87 8.39 -1.61
N GLU A 211 -5.67 8.36 -0.30
CA GLU A 211 -6.75 8.22 0.69
C GLU A 211 -7.75 9.39 0.61
N LEU A 212 -7.28 10.63 0.42
CA LEU A 212 -8.15 11.80 0.25
C LEU A 212 -8.94 11.72 -1.06
N ILE A 213 -8.32 11.28 -2.15
CA ILE A 213 -8.96 11.08 -3.45
C ILE A 213 -10.05 10.01 -3.32
N GLU A 214 -9.74 8.85 -2.73
CA GLU A 214 -10.71 7.77 -2.53
C GLU A 214 -11.87 8.18 -1.63
N ARG A 215 -11.61 8.99 -0.60
CA ARG A 215 -12.67 9.51 0.28
C ARG A 215 -13.61 10.46 -0.46
N ASP A 216 -13.06 11.36 -1.25
CA ASP A 216 -13.82 12.47 -1.84
C ASP A 216 -14.41 12.11 -3.23
N TRP A 217 -13.83 11.13 -3.93
CA TRP A 217 -14.17 10.72 -5.31
C TRP A 217 -14.43 9.21 -5.47
N GLY A 218 -14.50 8.45 -4.38
CA GLY A 218 -14.61 6.99 -4.45
C GLY A 218 -15.84 6.48 -5.22
N LEU A 219 -16.95 7.22 -5.20
CA LEU A 219 -18.16 6.83 -5.95
C LEU A 219 -17.97 7.00 -7.47
N GLU A 220 -17.38 8.12 -7.87
CA GLU A 220 -17.04 8.45 -9.25
C GLU A 220 -15.99 7.50 -9.81
N LEU A 221 -14.98 7.16 -9.00
CA LEU A 221 -13.97 6.16 -9.35
C LEU A 221 -14.61 4.77 -9.52
N ALA A 222 -15.45 4.34 -8.58
CA ALA A 222 -16.12 3.03 -8.67
C ALA A 222 -17.08 2.90 -9.85
N ARG A 223 -17.62 4.02 -10.35
CA ARG A 223 -18.56 4.08 -11.49
C ARG A 223 -17.91 4.59 -12.77
N PHE A 224 -16.58 4.63 -12.81
CA PHE A 224 -15.86 5.15 -13.96
C PHE A 224 -16.22 4.36 -15.23
N ASP A 225 -16.69 5.08 -16.24
CA ASP A 225 -17.19 4.55 -17.51
C ASP A 225 -16.28 4.93 -18.70
N GLY A 226 -15.17 5.61 -18.44
CA GLY A 226 -14.24 6.10 -19.45
C GLY A 226 -14.19 7.62 -19.59
N ASP A 227 -15.13 8.38 -19.02
CA ASP A 227 -15.06 9.85 -19.04
C ASP A 227 -14.10 10.39 -17.98
N THR A 228 -12.97 10.95 -18.43
CA THR A 228 -11.93 11.50 -17.56
C THR A 228 -12.13 12.98 -17.21
N ALA A 229 -13.08 13.67 -17.85
CA ALA A 229 -13.30 15.11 -17.67
C ALA A 229 -13.61 15.52 -16.20
N PRO A 230 -14.40 14.76 -15.41
CA PRO A 230 -14.66 15.11 -14.02
C PRO A 230 -13.39 15.14 -13.16
N PHE A 231 -12.41 14.28 -13.47
CA PHE A 231 -11.18 14.09 -12.69
C PHE A 231 -10.19 15.25 -12.85
N ALA A 232 -10.43 16.22 -13.75
CA ALA A 232 -9.64 17.44 -13.84
C ALA A 232 -9.60 18.23 -12.52
N ARG A 233 -10.64 18.11 -11.67
CA ARG A 233 -10.70 18.78 -10.36
C ARG A 233 -9.80 18.12 -9.30
N ILE A 234 -9.26 16.94 -9.58
CA ILE A 234 -8.39 16.21 -8.66
C ILE A 234 -6.98 16.81 -8.60
N ASP A 235 -6.64 17.73 -9.50
CA ASP A 235 -5.37 18.46 -9.49
C ASP A 235 -5.05 19.10 -8.12
N VAL A 236 -6.07 19.48 -7.34
CA VAL A 236 -5.90 20.02 -5.97
C VAL A 236 -5.24 19.02 -5.01
N TYR A 237 -5.52 17.72 -5.16
CA TYR A 237 -4.93 16.65 -4.35
C TYR A 237 -3.57 16.20 -4.88
N LEU A 238 -3.34 16.34 -6.18
CA LEU A 238 -2.10 15.93 -6.84
C LEU A 238 -1.01 17.02 -6.82
N ALA A 239 -1.40 18.29 -6.84
CA ALA A 239 -0.47 19.42 -6.81
C ALA A 239 0.50 19.42 -5.62
N PRO A 240 0.09 19.06 -4.38
CA PRO A 240 1.01 18.90 -3.26
C PRO A 240 2.11 17.86 -3.47
N CYS A 241 1.92 16.90 -4.39
CA CYS A 241 2.92 15.89 -4.72
C CYS A 241 3.91 16.37 -5.80
N MET A 242 3.59 17.43 -6.55
CA MET A 242 4.43 17.96 -7.64
C MET A 242 5.60 18.82 -7.16
N ILE A 243 6.09 18.60 -5.93
CA ILE A 243 7.16 19.40 -5.33
C ILE A 243 8.48 19.17 -6.09
N ALA A 244 9.16 20.28 -6.40
CA ALA A 244 10.57 20.30 -6.75
C ALA A 244 11.34 20.84 -5.53
N ALA A 245 12.27 20.05 -4.99
CA ALA A 245 13.12 20.43 -3.86
C ALA A 245 14.60 20.34 -4.23
#